data_AF-A0A8J8TCF7-F1
#
_entry.id   AF-A0A8J8TCF7-F1
#
_cell.length_a   1.000
_cell.length_b   1.000
_cell.length_c   1.000
_cell.angle_alpha   90.00
_cell.angle_beta   90.00
_cell.angle_gamma   90.00
#
_symmetry.space_group_name_H-M   'P 1'
#
loop_
_entity.id
_entity.type
_entity.pdbx_description
1 polymer ?
#
loop_
_entity_poly.entity_id
_entity_poly.type
_entity_poly.pdbx_seq_one_letter_code
_entity_poly.pdbx_strand_id
1 'polypeptide(L)'
;MSLAADTREAVRQRPVLYDALRAGIVNYTAAAATLDIDGDREAIATALRRFAESLSAEDADADSDAGDEADRSLTVRMESGIDHVGENSALLAVDGIRFGGDADVQERSSAAVESPLTAIHATGDVDSDLLATVLDRLRIAEITVHAAGVAGESLVVLVPRRSGAAALQIVEAAA
;
A
#
# COMPACT_ATOMS: atom_id res chain seq x y z
N MET A 1 -28.79 -1.38 -15.14
CA MET A 1 -28.22 -1.28 -13.78
C MET A 1 -28.90 -0.12 -13.06
N SER A 2 -28.69 0.05 -11.75
CA SER A 2 -29.27 1.19 -11.02
C SER A 2 -28.21 2.26 -10.80
N LEU A 3 -28.63 3.54 -10.76
CA LEU A 3 -27.72 4.67 -10.50
C LEU A 3 -26.85 4.46 -9.25
N ALA A 4 -27.42 3.86 -8.21
CA ALA A 4 -26.70 3.55 -6.99
C ALA A 4 -25.65 2.43 -7.16
N ALA A 5 -25.89 1.46 -8.04
CA ALA A 5 -24.88 0.45 -8.37
C ALA A 5 -23.75 1.09 -9.20
N ASP A 6 -24.11 1.90 -10.19
CA ASP A 6 -23.14 2.56 -11.08
C ASP A 6 -22.27 3.57 -10.29
N THR A 7 -22.86 4.27 -9.32
CA THR A 7 -22.13 5.16 -8.39
C THR A 7 -21.12 4.41 -7.55
N ARG A 8 -21.48 3.25 -6.98
CA ARG A 8 -20.55 2.43 -6.19
C ARG A 8 -19.40 1.93 -7.05
N GLU A 9 -19.70 1.48 -8.26
CA GLU A 9 -18.67 1.02 -9.18
C GLU A 9 -17.70 2.15 -9.54
N ALA A 10 -18.21 3.34 -9.86
CA ALA A 10 -17.37 4.51 -10.14
C ALA A 10 -16.48 4.92 -8.95
N VAL A 11 -16.95 4.74 -7.71
CA VAL A 11 -16.13 4.95 -6.49
C VAL A 11 -15.04 3.89 -6.38
N ARG A 12 -15.35 2.60 -6.62
CA ARG A 12 -14.36 1.51 -6.55
C ARG A 12 -13.23 1.65 -7.56
N GLN A 13 -13.50 2.24 -8.71
CA GLN A 13 -12.48 2.59 -9.71
C GLN A 13 -11.61 3.79 -9.28
N ARG A 14 -11.88 4.41 -8.12
CA ARG A 14 -11.21 5.61 -7.60
C ARG A 14 -10.85 5.43 -6.12
N PRO A 15 -9.73 4.74 -5.81
CA PRO A 15 -9.34 4.41 -4.44
C PRO A 15 -9.35 5.62 -3.48
N VAL A 16 -8.79 6.77 -3.91
CA VAL A 16 -8.79 8.00 -3.10
C VAL A 16 -10.20 8.46 -2.70
N LEU A 17 -11.19 8.32 -3.59
CA LEU A 17 -12.57 8.68 -3.27
C LEU A 17 -13.20 7.64 -2.33
N TYR A 18 -12.91 6.35 -2.51
CA TYR A 18 -13.35 5.29 -1.62
C TYR A 18 -12.84 5.54 -0.19
N ASP A 19 -11.54 5.77 -0.02
CA ASP A 19 -10.92 6.02 1.28
C ASP A 19 -11.45 7.30 1.93
N ALA A 20 -11.63 8.36 1.14
CA ALA A 20 -12.19 9.62 1.64
C ALA A 20 -13.67 9.48 2.07
N LEU A 21 -14.46 8.66 1.39
CA LEU A 21 -15.84 8.36 1.78
C LEU A 21 -15.88 7.57 3.09
N ARG A 22 -15.04 6.53 3.19
CA ARG A 22 -14.88 5.72 4.41
C ARG A 22 -14.48 6.59 5.61
N ALA A 23 -13.53 7.51 5.41
CA ALA A 23 -13.09 8.46 6.42
C ALA A 23 -14.09 9.61 6.72
N GLY A 24 -15.23 9.69 6.00
CA GLY A 24 -16.27 10.70 6.25
C GLY A 24 -15.87 12.15 5.90
N ILE A 25 -14.85 12.36 5.07
CA ILE A 25 -14.29 13.68 4.76
C ILE A 25 -14.74 14.25 3.40
N VAL A 26 -15.68 13.59 2.72
CA VAL A 26 -16.12 13.95 1.36
C VAL A 26 -17.28 14.93 1.36
N ASN A 27 -17.18 15.98 0.53
CA ASN A 27 -18.34 16.74 0.10
C ASN A 27 -19.06 15.99 -1.05
N TYR A 28 -20.19 15.35 -0.74
CA TYR A 28 -20.90 14.48 -1.68
C TYR A 28 -21.35 15.19 -2.96
N THR A 29 -21.79 16.45 -2.87
CA THR A 29 -22.24 17.22 -4.03
C THR A 29 -21.07 17.55 -4.95
N ALA A 30 -19.92 17.90 -4.39
CA ALA A 30 -18.70 18.14 -5.15
C ALA A 30 -18.18 16.85 -5.80
N ALA A 31 -18.14 15.74 -5.04
CA ALA A 31 -17.75 14.43 -5.57
C ALA A 31 -18.66 13.98 -6.73
N ALA A 32 -19.98 14.14 -6.57
CA ALA A 32 -20.97 13.83 -7.61
C ALA A 32 -20.70 14.59 -8.93
N ALA A 33 -20.21 15.82 -8.87
CA ALA A 33 -19.91 16.62 -10.07
C ALA A 33 -18.68 16.11 -10.85
N THR A 34 -17.86 15.24 -10.25
CA THR A 34 -16.65 14.67 -10.88
C THR A 34 -16.86 13.24 -11.40
N LEU A 35 -18.02 12.65 -11.12
CA LEU A 35 -18.36 11.30 -11.55
C LEU A 35 -19.00 11.37 -12.94
N ASP A 36 -18.45 10.59 -13.88
CA ASP A 36 -18.97 10.48 -15.24
C ASP A 36 -20.03 9.38 -15.28
N ILE A 37 -21.22 9.71 -14.76
CA ILE A 37 -22.35 8.79 -14.63
C ILE A 37 -23.60 9.50 -15.15
N ASP A 38 -24.38 8.78 -15.96
CA ASP A 38 -25.69 9.24 -16.42
C ASP A 38 -26.68 9.33 -15.25
N GLY A 39 -26.97 10.54 -14.80
CA GLY A 39 -27.93 10.77 -13.72
C GLY A 39 -27.98 12.21 -13.24
N ASP A 40 -28.98 12.48 -12.41
CA ASP A 40 -29.05 13.76 -11.70
C ASP A 40 -27.98 13.83 -10.60
N ARG A 41 -27.35 15.00 -10.46
CA ARG A 41 -26.25 15.21 -9.51
C ARG A 41 -26.68 14.99 -8.07
N GLU A 42 -27.89 15.41 -7.69
CA GLU A 42 -28.39 15.22 -6.32
C GLU A 42 -28.70 13.75 -6.04
N ALA A 43 -29.20 13.03 -7.05
CA ALA A 43 -29.39 11.59 -6.96
C ALA A 43 -28.06 10.85 -6.76
N ILE A 44 -27.00 11.25 -7.48
CA ILE A 44 -25.64 10.69 -7.32
C ILE A 44 -25.09 11.03 -5.93
N ALA A 45 -25.20 12.29 -5.48
CA ALA A 45 -24.74 12.69 -4.14
C ALA A 45 -25.46 11.91 -3.03
N THR A 46 -26.76 11.64 -3.20
CA THR A 46 -27.54 10.80 -2.29
C THR A 46 -27.05 9.35 -2.29
N ALA A 47 -26.72 8.80 -3.47
CA ALA A 47 -26.13 7.46 -3.57
C ALA A 47 -24.75 7.38 -2.89
N LEU A 48 -23.91 8.40 -3.06
CA LEU A 48 -22.61 8.50 -2.38
C LEU A 48 -22.76 8.52 -0.86
N ARG A 49 -23.67 9.35 -0.32
CA ARG A 49 -23.91 9.43 1.12
C ARG A 49 -24.36 8.09 1.69
N ARG A 50 -25.31 7.41 1.03
CA ARG A 50 -25.79 6.08 1.46
C ARG A 50 -24.69 5.03 1.41
N PHE A 51 -23.77 5.14 0.46
CA PHE A 51 -22.64 4.23 0.37
C PHE A 51 -21.61 4.51 1.47
N ALA A 52 -21.30 5.78 1.76
CA ALA A 52 -20.47 6.13 2.90
C ALA A 52 -21.07 5.61 4.23
N GLU A 53 -22.38 5.75 4.42
CA GLU A 53 -23.09 5.20 5.59
C GLU A 53 -22.97 3.67 5.70
N SER A 54 -22.94 2.92 4.58
CA SER A 54 -22.72 1.48 4.64
C SER A 54 -21.27 1.13 5.00
N LEU A 55 -20.30 1.84 4.42
CA LEU A 55 -18.88 1.64 4.71
C LEU A 55 -18.57 1.89 6.20
N SER A 56 -19.11 2.97 6.77
CA SER A 56 -18.93 3.25 8.20
C SER A 56 -19.58 2.20 9.11
N ALA A 57 -20.65 1.54 8.68
CA ALA A 57 -21.25 0.44 9.42
C ALA A 57 -20.39 -0.82 9.36
N GLU A 58 -19.84 -1.13 8.19
CA GLU A 58 -18.88 -2.24 8.00
C GLU A 58 -17.63 -2.06 8.87
N ASP A 59 -17.13 -0.83 9.00
CA ASP A 59 -16.00 -0.49 9.86
C ASP A 59 -16.32 -0.69 11.34
N ALA A 60 -17.47 -0.20 11.79
CA ALA A 60 -17.89 -0.35 13.19
C ALA A 60 -18.08 -1.82 13.58
N ASP A 61 -18.56 -2.66 12.65
CA ASP A 61 -18.66 -4.10 12.86
C ASP A 61 -17.26 -4.75 12.94
N ALA A 62 -16.33 -4.36 12.07
CA ALA A 62 -14.95 -4.85 12.08
C ALA A 62 -14.18 -4.45 13.35
N ASP A 63 -14.31 -3.21 13.81
CA ASP A 63 -13.68 -2.70 15.04
C ASP A 63 -14.27 -3.35 16.30
N SER A 64 -15.50 -3.87 16.23
CA SER A 64 -16.11 -4.58 17.35
C SER A 64 -15.55 -6.00 17.55
N ASP A 65 -15.02 -6.61 16.48
CA ASP A 65 -14.32 -7.89 16.50
C ASP A 65 -12.79 -7.73 16.66
N ALA A 66 -12.22 -6.60 16.20
CA ALA A 66 -10.83 -6.21 16.35
C ALA A 66 -10.69 -5.23 17.54
N GLY A 67 -10.58 -5.75 18.76
CA GLY A 67 -10.48 -4.93 19.96
C GLY A 67 -9.47 -3.78 19.87
N ASP A 68 -9.93 -2.58 20.24
CA ASP A 68 -9.17 -1.32 20.48
C ASP A 68 -7.83 -1.22 19.74
N GLU A 69 -7.81 -0.62 18.52
CA GLU A 69 -6.63 -0.11 17.80
C GLU A 69 -5.30 -0.75 18.25
N ALA A 70 -5.20 -2.07 18.14
CA ALA A 70 -4.05 -2.77 18.67
C ALA A 70 -2.85 -2.43 17.79
N ASP A 71 -1.90 -1.66 18.34
CA ASP A 71 -0.55 -1.49 17.76
C ASP A 71 -0.11 -2.85 17.21
N ARG A 72 0.07 -2.96 15.89
CA ARG A 72 0.40 -4.26 15.27
C ARG A 72 1.71 -4.75 15.88
N SER A 73 1.73 -5.99 16.35
CA SER A 73 2.96 -6.57 16.88
C SER A 73 3.88 -6.97 15.72
N LEU A 74 4.73 -6.04 15.30
CA LEU A 74 5.72 -6.28 14.25
C LEU A 74 7.10 -5.76 14.61
N THR A 75 8.12 -6.33 13.98
CA THR A 75 9.52 -5.91 14.07
C THR A 75 9.98 -5.48 12.70
N VAL A 76 10.50 -4.25 12.58
CA VAL A 76 11.08 -3.74 11.34
C VAL A 76 12.60 -3.74 11.42
N ARG A 77 13.26 -4.17 10.35
CA ARG A 77 14.71 -4.19 10.21
C ARG A 77 15.11 -3.61 8.86
N MET A 78 16.32 -3.07 8.83
CA MET A 78 16.92 -2.53 7.62
C MET A 78 18.13 -3.37 7.24
N GLU A 79 18.16 -3.86 5.99
CA GLU A 79 19.30 -4.58 5.40
C GLU A 79 19.81 -3.78 4.20
N SER A 80 21.10 -3.45 4.21
CA SER A 80 21.74 -2.66 3.14
C SER A 80 22.63 -3.56 2.29
N GLY A 81 22.94 -3.12 1.06
CA GLY A 81 23.75 -3.92 0.15
C GLY A 81 22.93 -4.91 -0.66
N ILE A 82 21.65 -4.57 -0.91
CA ILE A 82 20.77 -5.41 -1.71
C ILE A 82 21.01 -5.13 -3.18
N ASP A 83 21.33 -6.18 -3.93
CA ASP A 83 21.59 -6.12 -5.37
C ASP A 83 20.95 -7.35 -6.05
N HIS A 84 21.11 -7.45 -7.36
CA HIS A 84 20.68 -8.61 -8.13
C HIS A 84 21.49 -9.86 -7.77
N VAL A 85 20.80 -10.97 -7.53
CA VAL A 85 21.41 -12.25 -7.13
C VAL A 85 20.99 -13.41 -8.03
N GLY A 86 21.77 -14.50 -7.97
CA GLY A 86 21.46 -15.78 -8.60
C GLY A 86 20.32 -16.55 -7.90
N GLU A 87 20.23 -17.85 -8.16
CA GLU A 87 19.03 -18.65 -7.86
C GLU A 87 18.80 -18.97 -6.37
N ASN A 88 19.83 -18.88 -5.50
CA ASN A 88 19.81 -19.54 -4.19
C ASN A 88 19.70 -18.63 -2.96
N SER A 89 19.57 -17.31 -3.11
CA SER A 89 19.60 -16.36 -1.97
C SER A 89 18.75 -15.10 -2.21
N ALA A 90 17.62 -15.25 -2.88
CA ALA A 90 16.72 -14.13 -3.16
C ALA A 90 15.82 -13.81 -1.95
N LEU A 91 15.90 -12.57 -1.45
CA LEU A 91 14.94 -11.98 -0.52
C LEU A 91 13.59 -11.70 -1.20
N LEU A 92 13.63 -11.31 -2.47
CA LEU A 92 12.45 -11.02 -3.27
C LEU A 92 12.72 -11.40 -4.73
N ALA A 93 11.73 -12.02 -5.36
CA ALA A 93 11.79 -12.42 -6.76
C ALA A 93 10.49 -12.06 -7.49
N VAL A 94 10.62 -11.38 -8.63
CA VAL A 94 9.50 -11.00 -9.50
C VAL A 94 9.89 -11.31 -10.94
N ASP A 95 9.17 -12.23 -11.58
CA ASP A 95 9.38 -12.61 -12.99
C ASP A 95 10.86 -12.91 -13.35
N GLY A 96 11.54 -13.67 -12.48
CA GLY A 96 12.94 -14.04 -12.65
C GLY A 96 13.96 -12.95 -12.26
N ILE A 97 13.53 -11.72 -11.98
CA ILE A 97 14.36 -10.69 -11.35
C ILE A 97 14.44 -11.00 -9.86
N ARG A 98 15.65 -11.19 -9.35
CA ARG A 98 15.91 -11.56 -7.95
C ARG A 98 16.76 -10.52 -7.26
N PHE A 99 16.43 -10.22 -6.01
CA PHE A 99 17.17 -9.30 -5.15
C PHE A 99 17.62 -10.02 -3.88
N GLY A 100 18.85 -9.79 -3.44
CA GLY A 100 19.42 -10.39 -2.23
C GLY A 100 20.68 -9.66 -1.76
N GLY A 101 21.17 -10.03 -0.57
CA GLY A 101 22.37 -9.45 0.01
C GLY A 101 23.68 -10.01 -0.57
N ASP A 102 24.80 -9.41 -0.15
CA ASP A 102 26.19 -9.61 -0.62
C ASP A 102 26.75 -11.06 -0.58
N ALA A 103 25.98 -12.07 -0.17
CA ALA A 103 26.45 -13.45 -0.05
C ALA A 103 26.62 -14.19 -1.39
N ASP A 104 25.90 -13.79 -2.45
CA ASP A 104 25.86 -14.49 -3.75
C ASP A 104 25.84 -13.52 -4.95
N VAL A 105 26.66 -12.47 -4.91
CA VAL A 105 26.77 -11.52 -6.03
C VAL A 105 27.34 -12.23 -7.25
N GLN A 106 26.47 -12.57 -8.20
CA GLN A 106 26.86 -13.01 -9.53
C GLN A 106 27.63 -11.85 -10.18
N GLU A 107 28.81 -12.13 -10.73
CA GLU A 107 29.73 -11.14 -11.31
C GLU A 107 28.98 -9.97 -11.94
N ARG A 108 29.09 -8.79 -11.31
CA ARG A 108 28.43 -7.55 -11.71
C ARG A 108 28.39 -7.44 -13.23
N SER A 109 27.20 -7.65 -13.82
CA SER A 109 26.95 -7.31 -15.22
C SER A 109 27.26 -5.82 -15.35
N SER A 110 28.41 -5.53 -15.95
CA SER A 110 29.08 -4.23 -16.04
C SER A 110 28.32 -3.22 -16.93
N ALA A 111 27.05 -2.97 -16.65
CA ALA A 111 26.23 -2.07 -17.47
C ALA A 111 25.27 -1.14 -16.70
N ALA A 112 25.05 -1.29 -15.38
CA ALA A 112 24.23 -0.34 -14.63
C ALA A 112 24.96 0.12 -13.36
N VAL A 113 25.25 1.42 -13.30
CA VAL A 113 25.85 2.13 -12.16
C VAL A 113 24.75 2.45 -11.14
N GLU A 114 23.95 1.46 -10.76
CA GLU A 114 22.94 1.66 -9.73
C GLU A 114 23.56 1.39 -8.37
N SER A 115 23.34 2.30 -7.42
CA SER A 115 23.82 2.11 -6.05
C SER A 115 23.05 0.96 -5.43
N PRO A 116 23.70 0.12 -4.59
CA PRO A 116 23.01 -0.99 -3.94
C PRO A 116 21.79 -0.47 -3.18
N LEU A 117 20.72 -1.26 -3.19
CA LEU A 117 19.46 -0.95 -2.55
C LEU A 117 19.52 -1.26 -1.05
N THR A 118 18.47 -0.84 -0.35
CA THR A 118 18.18 -1.16 1.04
C THR A 118 16.83 -1.87 1.10
N ALA A 119 16.79 -3.04 1.74
CA ALA A 119 15.56 -3.72 2.11
C ALA A 119 15.08 -3.22 3.47
N ILE A 120 13.81 -2.85 3.55
CA ILE A 120 13.06 -2.71 4.80
C ILE A 120 12.25 -3.99 4.96
N HIS A 121 12.57 -4.76 5.99
CA HIS A 121 11.97 -6.05 6.28
C HIS A 121 11.16 -5.96 7.56
N ALA A 122 9.85 -6.19 7.47
CA ALA A 122 8.95 -6.28 8.61
C ALA A 122 8.51 -7.73 8.82
N THR A 123 8.50 -8.18 10.06
CA THR A 123 8.01 -9.51 10.45
C THR A 123 7.02 -9.44 11.59
N GLY A 124 6.02 -10.32 11.58
CA GLY A 124 4.96 -10.39 12.59
C GLY A 124 3.59 -10.19 11.95
N ASP A 125 2.78 -9.33 12.55
CA ASP A 125 1.42 -9.03 12.08
C ASP A 125 1.43 -8.11 10.84
N VAL A 126 1.74 -8.71 9.68
CA VAL A 126 1.82 -8.05 8.38
C VAL A 126 0.85 -8.67 7.39
N ASP A 127 0.21 -7.82 6.58
CA ASP A 127 -0.76 -8.21 5.56
C ASP A 127 -0.65 -7.31 4.31
N SER A 128 -1.54 -7.53 3.35
CA SER A 128 -1.61 -6.72 2.14
C SER A 128 -2.05 -5.28 2.39
N ASP A 129 -2.83 -5.02 3.44
CA ASP A 129 -3.40 -3.70 3.74
C ASP A 129 -2.32 -2.79 4.36
N LEU A 130 -1.48 -3.37 5.21
CA LEU A 130 -0.25 -2.74 5.68
C LEU A 130 0.69 -2.44 4.52
N LEU A 131 0.89 -3.39 3.60
CA LEU A 131 1.72 -3.15 2.41
C LEU A 131 1.16 -2.00 1.56
N ALA A 132 -0.14 -1.95 1.31
CA ALA A 132 -0.78 -0.85 0.59
C ALA A 132 -0.54 0.50 1.29
N THR A 133 -0.76 0.55 2.61
CA THR A 133 -0.51 1.74 3.45
C THR A 133 0.94 2.20 3.36
N VAL A 134 1.89 1.28 3.45
CA VAL A 134 3.32 1.56 3.34
C VAL A 134 3.65 2.13 1.94
N LEU A 135 3.18 1.48 0.88
CA LEU A 135 3.43 1.94 -0.50
C LEU A 135 2.86 3.34 -0.75
N ASP A 136 1.68 3.65 -0.22
CA ASP A 136 1.09 4.99 -0.33
C ASP A 136 1.89 6.04 0.44
N ARG A 137 2.31 5.74 1.69
CA ARG A 137 3.13 6.67 2.47
C ARG A 137 4.50 6.90 1.84
N LEU A 138 5.13 5.86 1.29
CA LEU A 138 6.39 5.99 0.55
C LEU A 138 6.24 6.83 -0.71
N ARG A 139 5.15 6.64 -1.47
CA ARG A 139 4.83 7.46 -2.64
C ARG A 139 4.64 8.93 -2.26
N ILE A 140 3.92 9.22 -1.17
CA ILE A 140 3.73 10.59 -0.66
C ILE A 140 5.06 11.21 -0.21
N ALA A 141 5.97 10.41 0.37
CA ALA A 141 7.31 10.85 0.75
C ALA A 141 8.30 10.93 -0.44
N GLU A 142 7.83 10.70 -1.68
CA GLU A 142 8.64 10.70 -2.90
C GLU A 142 9.80 9.67 -2.87
N ILE A 143 9.59 8.55 -2.18
CA ILE A 143 10.55 7.43 -2.13
C ILE A 143 10.18 6.39 -3.17
N THR A 144 11.07 6.19 -4.15
CA THR A 144 10.90 5.15 -5.17
C THR A 144 10.99 3.75 -4.56
N VAL A 145 9.96 2.94 -4.75
CA VAL A 145 9.97 1.51 -4.42
C VAL A 145 10.41 0.72 -5.65
N HIS A 146 11.47 -0.07 -5.52
CA HIS A 146 12.02 -0.87 -6.62
C HIS A 146 11.30 -2.20 -6.74
N ALA A 147 11.02 -2.82 -5.60
CA ALA A 147 10.20 -4.01 -5.50
C ALA A 147 9.65 -4.11 -4.07
N ALA A 148 8.49 -4.72 -3.91
CA ALA A 148 7.90 -5.00 -2.61
C ALA A 148 7.08 -6.28 -2.65
N GLY A 149 6.85 -6.88 -1.49
CA GLY A 149 6.01 -8.05 -1.37
C GLY A 149 5.66 -8.36 0.08
N VAL A 150 4.55 -9.06 0.26
CA VAL A 150 4.14 -9.66 1.52
C VAL A 150 3.86 -11.14 1.30
N ALA A 151 4.33 -11.99 2.20
CA ALA A 151 4.11 -13.43 2.17
C ALA A 151 4.22 -14.00 3.58
N GLY A 152 3.15 -14.66 4.06
CA GLY A 152 3.07 -15.11 5.44
C GLY A 152 3.26 -13.93 6.41
N GLU A 153 4.13 -14.09 7.39
CA GLU A 153 4.43 -13.08 8.41
C GLU A 153 5.62 -12.18 8.00
N SER A 154 5.85 -11.99 6.70
CA SER A 154 7.01 -11.24 6.17
C SER A 154 6.60 -10.24 5.11
N LEU A 155 7.00 -8.98 5.30
CA LEU A 155 6.84 -7.88 4.34
C LEU A 155 8.22 -7.30 4.01
N VAL A 156 8.52 -7.14 2.73
CA VAL A 156 9.78 -6.58 2.24
C VAL A 156 9.49 -5.42 1.30
N VAL A 157 10.20 -4.31 1.46
CA VAL A 157 10.21 -3.18 0.52
C VAL A 157 11.66 -2.81 0.20
N LEU A 158 11.99 -2.76 -1.09
CA LEU A 158 13.30 -2.34 -1.58
C LEU A 158 13.28 -0.87 -2.00
N VAL A 159 14.17 -0.08 -1.41
CA VAL A 159 14.30 1.37 -1.65
C VAL A 159 15.75 1.75 -1.96
N PRO A 160 15.99 2.94 -2.56
CA PRO A 160 17.33 3.48 -2.69
C PRO A 160 18.03 3.57 -1.33
N ARG A 161 19.32 3.25 -1.27
CA ARG A 161 20.11 3.30 -0.03
C ARG A 161 20.01 4.61 0.74
N ARG A 162 19.95 5.75 0.02
CA ARG A 162 19.80 7.08 0.64
C ARG A 162 18.47 7.29 1.38
N SER A 163 17.45 6.50 1.03
CA SER A 163 16.10 6.59 1.57
C SER A 163 15.83 5.56 2.67
N GLY A 164 16.78 4.67 2.98
CA GLY A 164 16.57 3.55 3.92
C GLY A 164 16.07 3.97 5.30
N ALA A 165 16.68 4.98 5.91
CA ALA A 165 16.27 5.46 7.24
C ALA A 165 14.85 6.08 7.24
N ALA A 166 14.50 6.84 6.21
CA ALA A 166 13.17 7.43 6.09
C ALA A 166 12.10 6.36 5.80
N ALA A 167 12.42 5.39 4.96
CA ALA A 167 11.53 4.27 4.66
C ALA A 167 11.29 3.39 5.90
N LEU A 168 12.33 3.14 6.71
CA LEU A 168 12.21 2.43 7.99
C LEU A 168 11.18 3.12 8.90
N GLN A 169 11.34 4.43 9.12
CA GLN A 169 10.43 5.22 9.96
C GLN A 169 8.99 5.21 9.44
N ILE A 170 8.81 5.25 8.12
CA ILE A 170 7.48 5.19 7.50
C ILE A 170 6.81 3.84 7.74
N VAL A 171 7.56 2.74 7.64
CA VAL A 171 7.04 1.39 7.90
C VAL A 171 6.71 1.21 9.37
N GLU A 172 7.59 1.65 10.27
CA GLU A 172 7.34 1.61 11.72
C GLU A 172 6.10 2.41 12.13
N ALA A 173 5.88 3.58 11.51
CA ALA A 173 4.70 4.39 11.81
C ALA A 173 3.41 3.87 11.17
N ALA A 174 3.49 2.91 10.25
CA ALA A 174 2.32 2.31 9.57
C ALA A 174 1.81 1.04 10.26
N ALA A 175 2.63 0.48 11.16
CA ALA A 175 2.24 -0.56 12.11
C ALA A 175 1.20 -0.03 13.10
#